data_AF-A0A5C2H3T9-F1
#
_entry.id   AF-A0A5C2H3T9-F1
#
_cell.length_a   1.000
_cell.length_b   1.000
_cell.length_c   1.000
_cell.angle_alpha   90.00
_cell.angle_beta   90.00
_cell.angle_gamma   90.00
#
_symmetry.space_group_name_H-M   'P 1'
#
loop_
_entity.id
_entity.type
_entity.pdbx_description
1 polymer ?
#
loop_
_entity_poly.entity_id
_entity_poly.type
_entity_poly.pdbx_seq_one_letter_code
_entity_poly.pdbx_strand_id
1 'polypeptide(L)' 'MTKRNRYSAEFKAKVALEGIREELTLAELSRKYSVHPNMIGNRKRTAI' A
#
# COMPACT_ATOMS: atom_id res chain seq x y z
N MET A 1 22.29 -2.44 -11.25
CA MET A 1 21.29 -3.37 -10.69
C MET A 1 20.29 -2.58 -9.86
N THR A 2 19.02 -2.52 -10.25
CA THR A 2 17.97 -1.83 -9.48
C THR A 2 17.60 -2.68 -8.26
N LYS A 3 17.87 -2.16 -7.06
CA LYS A 3 17.58 -2.82 -5.78
C LYS A 3 16.06 -2.84 -5.57
N ARG A 4 15.40 -3.94 -5.95
CA ARG A 4 13.97 -4.14 -5.68
C ARG A 4 13.77 -4.38 -4.19
N ASN A 5 13.32 -3.36 -3.46
CA ASN A 5 12.79 -3.53 -2.11
C ASN A 5 11.55 -4.42 -2.17
N ARG A 6 11.69 -5.67 -1.71
CA ARG A 6 10.56 -6.59 -1.57
C ARG A 6 9.89 -6.30 -0.24
N TYR A 7 8.70 -5.71 -0.31
CA TYR A 7 7.80 -5.64 0.84
C TYR A 7 7.26 -7.04 1.16
N SER A 8 7.23 -7.40 2.45
CA SER A 8 6.65 -8.65 2.93
C SER A 8 5.17 -8.77 2.57
N ALA A 9 4.65 -9.99 2.48
CA ALA A 9 3.25 -10.24 2.14
C ALA A 9 2.30 -9.63 3.18
N GLU A 10 2.62 -9.75 4.47
CA GLU A 10 1.88 -9.13 5.58
C GLU A 10 1.77 -7.61 5.44
N PHE A 11 2.86 -6.95 5.04
CA PHE A 11 2.85 -5.50 4.83
C PHE A 11 1.92 -5.09 3.70
N LYS A 12 1.90 -5.86 2.60
CA LYS A 12 1.00 -5.61 1.48
C LYS A 12 -0.46 -5.84 1.86
N ALA A 13 -0.75 -6.89 2.65
CA ALA A 13 -2.09 -7.19 3.14
C ALA A 13 -2.60 -6.08 4.09
N LYS A 14 -1.75 -5.62 5.01
CA LYS A 14 -2.08 -4.53 5.93
C LYS A 14 -2.37 -3.22 5.19
N VAL A 15 -1.52 -2.86 4.21
CA VAL A 15 -1.72 -1.66 3.37
C VAL A 15 -2.99 -1.78 2.51
N ALA A 16 -3.31 -2.97 2.00
CA ALA A 16 -4.55 -3.19 1.25
C ALA A 16 -5.79 -3.07 2.14
N LEU A 17 -5.78 -3.66 3.34
CA LEU A 17 -6.88 -3.58 4.30
C LEU A 17 -7.11 -2.16 4.82
N GLU A 18 -6.05 -1.43 5.18
CA GLU A 18 -6.16 -0.01 5.56
C GLU A 18 -6.64 0.85 4.38
N GLY A 19 -6.22 0.52 3.15
CA GLY A 19 -6.73 1.17 1.94
C GLY A 19 -8.22 0.92 1.72
N ILE A 20 -8.72 -0.29 2.01
CA ILE A 20 -10.15 -0.66 1.91
C ILE A 20 -10.98 -0.03 3.01
N ARG A 21 -10.45 0.10 4.24
CA ARG A 21 -11.16 0.72 5.37
C ARG A 21 -11.45 2.21 5.18
N GLU A 22 -10.83 2.89 4.21
CA GLU A 22 -11.00 4.33 3.92
C GLU A 22 -10.73 5.27 5.11
N GLU A 23 -10.24 4.74 6.23
CA GLU A 23 -9.94 5.46 7.47
C GLU A 23 -8.73 6.40 7.32
N LEU A 24 -7.88 6.14 6.32
CA LEU A 24 -6.74 6.96 5.95
C LEU A 24 -6.72 7.15 4.43
N THR A 25 -6.54 8.39 3.97
CA THR A 25 -6.38 8.69 2.56
C THR A 25 -5.11 8.05 2.00
N LEU A 26 -5.07 7.77 0.69
CA LEU A 26 -3.90 7.19 0.01
C LEU A 26 -2.61 7.99 0.28
N ALA A 27 -2.73 9.30 0.45
CA ALA A 27 -1.63 10.20 0.78
C ALA A 27 -1.09 9.95 2.20
N GLU A 28 -1.98 9.82 3.19
CA GLU A 28 -1.59 9.56 4.58
C GLU A 28 -1.02 8.15 4.74
N LEU A 29 -1.61 7.17 4.05
CA LEU A 29 -1.10 5.80 4.02
C LEU A 29 0.28 5.73 3.34
N SER A 30 0.49 6.54 2.30
CA SER A 30 1.80 6.70 1.66
C SER A 30 2.84 7.28 2.59
N ARG A 31 2.48 8.27 3.41
CA ARG A 31 3.41 8.90 4.37
C ARG A 31 3.76 7.95 5.51
N LYS A 32 2.77 7.26 6.06
CA LYS A 32 2.92 6.31 7.18
C LYS A 32 3.78 5.11 6.80
N TYR A 33 3.58 4.56 5.61
CA TYR A 33 4.24 3.34 5.17
C TYR A 33 5.38 3.56 4.18
N SER A 34 5.66 4.82 3.80
CA SER A 34 6.62 5.17 2.74
C SER A 34 6.35 4.41 1.42
N VAL A 35 5.07 4.14 1.14
CA VAL A 35 4.62 3.42 -0.06
C VAL A 35 3.98 4.42 -1.00
N HIS A 36 4.47 4.48 -2.24
CA HIS A 36 3.91 5.39 -3.24
C HIS A 36 2.37 5.22 -3.37
N PRO A 37 1.58 6.32 -3.37
CA PRO A 37 0.11 6.24 -3.31
C PRO A 37 -0.49 5.49 -4.51
N ASN A 38 0.14 5.61 -5.68
CA ASN A 38 -0.24 4.84 -6.87
C ASN A 38 -0.14 3.31 -6.67
N MET A 39 0.86 2.84 -5.90
CA MET A 39 1.01 1.42 -5.56
C MET A 39 -0.09 0.94 -4.62
N ILE A 40 -0.60 1.83 -3.76
CA ILE A 40 -1.69 1.53 -2.83
C ILE A 40 -3.01 1.44 -3.61
N GLY A 41 -3.27 2.37 -4.53
CA GLY A 41 -4.43 2.33 -5.42
C GLY A 41 -4.47 1.05 -6.27
N ASN A 42 -3.34 0.68 -6.88
CA ASN A 42 -3.24 -0.56 -7.66
C ASN A 42 -3.48 -1.81 -6.80
N ARG A 43 -2.93 -1.86 -5.58
CA ARG A 43 -3.17 -2.96 -4.63
C ARG A 43 -4.62 -3.04 -4.18
N LYS A 44 -5.27 -1.90 -3.93
CA LYS A 44 -6.69 -1.82 -3.57
C LYS A 44 -7.54 -2.41 -4.69
N ARG A 45 -7.17 -2.17 -5.96
CA ARG A 45 -7.86 -2.73 -7.13
C ARG A 45 -7.63 -4.23 -7.34
N THR A 46 -6.47 -4.77 -6.96
CA THR A 46 -6.19 -6.23 -7.01
C THR A 46 -6.80 -6.98 -5.82
N ALA A 47 -7.08 -6.30 -4.71
CA ALA A 47 -7.65 -6.90 -3.50
C ALA A 47 -9.19 -7.00 -3.53
N ILE A 48 -9.84 -6.42 -4.55
CA ILE A 48 -11.28 -6.55 -4.84
C ILE A 48 -11.45 -7.67 -5.86
#